data_AF-A0A081FYG0-F1
#
_entry.id   AF-A0A081FYG0-F1
#
_cell.length_a   1.000
_cell.length_b   1.000
_cell.length_c   1.000
_cell.angle_alpha   90.00
_cell.angle_beta   90.00
_cell.angle_gamma   90.00
#
_symmetry.space_group_name_H-M   'P 1'
#
loop_
_entity.id
_entity.type
_entity.pdbx_description
1 polymer ?
#
loop_
_entity_poly.entity_id
_entity_poly.type
_entity_poly.pdbx_seq_one_letter_code
_entity_poly.pdbx_strand_id
1 'polypeptide(L)'
;MRQKLIDSLSAQIGHLFEGARELPGQQELQQQIRTLVQGTFSRLDLVTRDEFDAQRAVLARTRELVEQLEKRLAELEQQKTPSTGDEPDTDTPAE
;
A
#
# COMPACT_ATOMS: atom_id res chain seq x y z
N MET A 1 13.63 8.65 -3.55
CA MET A 1 12.91 8.85 -4.84
C MET A 1 11.93 10.02 -4.78
N ARG A 2 11.03 10.09 -3.78
CA ARG A 2 10.09 11.22 -3.58
C ARG A 2 10.74 12.61 -3.48
N GLN A 3 11.92 12.72 -2.84
CA GLN A 3 12.64 14.00 -2.70
C GLN A 3 13.01 14.62 -4.05
N LYS A 4 13.57 13.81 -4.97
CA LYS A 4 14.04 14.27 -6.28
C LYS A 4 12.92 14.85 -7.16
N LEU A 5 11.69 14.39 -6.98
CA LEU A 5 10.53 14.89 -7.73
C LEU A 5 10.10 16.28 -7.24
N ILE A 6 10.03 16.47 -5.91
CA ILE A 6 9.74 17.76 -5.29
C ILE A 6 10.82 18.77 -5.65
N ASP A 7 12.09 18.35 -5.63
CA ASP A 7 13.23 19.18 -6.01
C ASP A 7 13.15 19.58 -7.50
N SER A 8 12.81 18.63 -8.40
CA SER A 8 12.66 18.92 -9.84
C SER A 8 11.47 19.82 -10.16
N LEU A 9 10.36 19.68 -9.42
CA LEU A 9 9.19 20.55 -9.53
C LEU A 9 9.52 21.96 -9.04
N SER A 10 10.21 22.07 -7.91
CA SER A 10 10.65 23.35 -7.35
C SER A 10 11.61 24.08 -8.30
N ALA A 11 12.53 23.36 -8.93
CA ALA A 11 13.43 23.91 -9.94
C ALA A 11 12.68 24.37 -11.21
N GLN A 12 11.71 23.59 -11.71
CA GLN A 12 10.89 23.97 -12.86
C GLN A 12 9.97 25.18 -12.57
N ILE A 13 9.41 25.27 -11.37
CA ILE A 13 8.63 26.44 -10.93
C ILE A 13 9.54 27.67 -10.81
N GLY A 14 10.74 27.53 -10.22
CA GLY A 14 11.71 28.61 -10.15
C GLY A 14 12.05 29.19 -11.52
N HIS A 15 12.29 28.32 -12.51
CA HIS A 15 12.57 28.73 -13.89
C HIS A 15 11.36 29.42 -14.57
N LEU A 16 10.13 29.04 -14.24
CA LEU A 16 8.94 29.77 -14.70
C LEU A 16 8.82 31.15 -14.06
N PHE A 17 9.10 31.30 -12.78
CA PHE A 17 9.07 32.60 -12.08
C PHE A 17 10.17 33.55 -12.56
N GLU A 18 11.35 33.03 -12.89
CA GLU A 18 12.44 33.79 -13.49
C GLU A 18 12.06 34.29 -14.89
N GLY A 19 11.47 33.43 -15.73
CA GLY A 19 10.97 33.81 -17.06
C GLY A 19 9.73 34.71 -17.02
N ALA A 20 8.87 34.57 -16.00
CA ALA A 20 7.67 35.39 -15.82
C ALA A 20 7.98 36.87 -15.59
N ARG A 21 9.18 37.22 -15.12
CA ARG A 21 9.65 38.60 -15.02
C ARG A 21 9.86 39.26 -16.39
N GLU A 22 10.03 38.46 -17.45
CA GLU A 22 10.26 38.93 -18.82
C GLU A 22 9.01 38.85 -19.72
N LEU A 23 7.95 38.14 -19.31
CA LEU A 23 6.71 38.01 -20.11
C LEU A 23 5.61 39.01 -19.71
N PRO A 24 5.01 39.74 -20.66
CA PRO A 24 3.89 40.64 -20.41
C PRO A 24 2.56 39.87 -20.43
N GLY A 25 2.16 39.25 -19.32
CA GLY A 25 0.80 38.75 -19.19
C GLY A 25 0.60 37.73 -18.07
N GLN A 26 -0.32 38.02 -17.15
CA GLN A 26 -0.73 37.07 -16.10
C GLN A 26 -1.35 35.79 -16.69
N GLN A 27 -1.88 35.87 -17.92
CA GLN A 27 -2.55 34.75 -18.59
C GLN A 27 -1.57 33.72 -19.15
N GLU A 28 -0.47 34.10 -19.81
CA GLU A 28 0.51 33.12 -20.30
C GLU A 28 1.18 32.36 -19.15
N LEU A 29 1.48 33.07 -18.06
CA LEU A 29 2.03 32.47 -16.84
C LEU A 29 1.06 31.44 -16.25
N GLN A 30 -0.22 31.78 -16.15
CA GLN A 30 -1.24 30.86 -15.64
C GLN A 30 -1.33 29.58 -16.49
N GLN A 31 -1.18 29.71 -17.80
CA GLN A 31 -1.26 28.59 -18.74
C GLN A 31 -0.04 27.67 -18.66
N GLN A 32 1.16 28.24 -18.51
CA GLN A 32 2.39 27.48 -18.27
C GLN A 32 2.37 26.74 -16.93
N ILE A 33 1.92 27.40 -15.85
CA ILE A 33 1.77 26.76 -14.53
C ILE A 33 0.79 25.59 -14.61
N ARG A 34 -0.38 25.77 -15.25
CA ARG A 34 -1.37 24.69 -15.42
C ARG A 34 -0.77 23.50 -16.18
N THR A 35 0.01 23.75 -17.22
CA THR A 35 0.64 22.69 -18.04
C THR A 35 1.70 21.93 -17.26
N LEU A 36 2.52 22.61 -16.46
CA LEU A 36 3.49 21.94 -15.58
C LEU A 36 2.81 21.10 -14.51
N VAL A 37 1.80 21.65 -13.84
CA VAL A 37 1.04 20.94 -12.81
C VAL A 37 0.40 19.69 -13.40
N GLN A 38 -0.26 19.79 -14.55
CA GLN A 38 -0.81 18.64 -15.27
C GLN A 38 0.28 17.64 -15.66
N GLY A 39 1.40 18.09 -16.23
CA GLY A 39 2.50 17.22 -16.64
C GLY A 39 3.21 16.53 -15.46
N THR A 40 3.23 17.13 -14.27
CA THR A 40 3.79 16.51 -13.06
C THR A 40 2.83 15.51 -12.44
N PHE A 41 1.53 15.80 -12.42
CA PHE A 41 0.51 14.84 -11.99
C PHE A 41 0.46 13.61 -12.91
N SER A 42 0.61 13.77 -14.23
CA SER A 42 0.68 12.63 -15.16
C SER A 42 1.94 11.77 -15.00
N ARG A 43 3.00 12.29 -14.38
CA ARG A 43 4.24 11.53 -14.08
C ARG A 43 4.20 10.86 -12.71
N LEU A 44 3.19 11.14 -11.90
CA LEU A 44 2.93 10.43 -10.66
C LEU A 44 1.98 9.28 -11.00
N ASP A 45 2.23 8.07 -10.48
CA ASP A 45 1.29 6.95 -10.55
C ASP A 45 0.08 7.26 -9.64
N LEU A 46 -0.72 8.23 -10.04
CA LEU A 46 -1.89 8.69 -9.31
C LEU A 46 -3.01 7.68 -9.52
N VAL A 47 -3.31 6.93 -8.47
CA VAL A 47 -4.57 6.22 -8.36
C VAL A 47 -5.63 7.18 -7.85
N THR A 48 -6.83 7.09 -8.40
CA THR A 48 -7.97 7.85 -7.88
C THR A 48 -8.27 7.42 -6.45
N ARG A 49 -8.93 8.31 -5.69
CA ARG A 49 -9.31 7.98 -4.32
C ARG A 49 -10.21 6.74 -4.26
N ASP A 50 -11.11 6.62 -5.24
CA ASP A 50 -12.06 5.51 -5.33
C ASP A 50 -11.36 4.18 -5.60
N GLU A 51 -10.36 4.15 -6.49
CA GLU A 51 -9.54 2.96 -6.74
C GLU A 51 -8.74 2.53 -5.50
N PHE A 52 -8.18 3.50 -4.77
CA PHE A 52 -7.49 3.22 -3.53
C PHE A 52 -8.42 2.61 -2.47
N ASP A 53 -9.61 3.19 -2.29
CA ASP A 53 -10.58 2.69 -1.32
C ASP A 53 -11.15 1.31 -1.74
N ALA A 54 -11.31 1.06 -3.05
CA ALA A 54 -11.66 -0.26 -3.57
C ALA A 54 -10.59 -1.32 -3.25
N GLN A 55 -9.30 -1.02 -3.47
CA GLN A 55 -8.21 -1.94 -3.12
C GLN A 55 -8.13 -2.21 -1.61
N ARG A 56 -8.37 -1.18 -0.78
CA ARG A 56 -8.45 -1.35 0.68
C ARG A 56 -9.59 -2.27 1.10
N ALA A 57 -10.76 -2.16 0.47
CA ALA A 57 -11.89 -3.04 0.75
C ALA A 57 -11.56 -4.51 0.40
N VAL A 58 -10.89 -4.74 -0.73
CA VAL A 58 -10.41 -6.09 -1.11
C VAL A 58 -9.44 -6.63 -0.06
N LEU A 59 -8.48 -5.83 0.41
CA LEU A 59 -7.53 -6.22 1.45
C LEU A 59 -8.19 -6.51 2.80
N ALA A 60 -9.23 -5.77 3.17
CA ALA A 60 -9.99 -6.05 4.39
C ALA A 60 -10.67 -7.43 4.29
N ARG A 61 -11.34 -7.70 3.17
CA ARG A 61 -12.00 -8.98 2.91
C ARG A 61 -11.01 -10.15 2.89
N THR A 62 -9.83 -9.99 2.30
CA THR A 62 -8.85 -11.09 2.27
C THR A 62 -8.32 -11.40 3.66
N ARG A 63 -8.14 -10.40 4.55
CA ARG A 63 -7.78 -10.66 5.95
C ARG A 63 -8.84 -11.47 6.68
N GLU A 64 -10.11 -11.09 6.53
CA GLU A 64 -11.23 -11.84 7.12
C GLU A 64 -11.28 -13.29 6.63
N LEU A 65 -11.05 -13.51 5.33
CA LEU A 65 -11.00 -14.86 4.76
C LEU A 65 -9.81 -15.67 5.28
N VAL A 66 -8.64 -15.04 5.44
CA VAL A 66 -7.46 -15.70 6.03
C VAL A 66 -7.74 -16.13 7.46
N GLU A 67 -8.29 -15.25 8.30
CA GLU A 67 -8.66 -15.60 9.68
C GLU A 67 -9.67 -16.74 9.77
N GLN A 68 -10.64 -16.79 8.84
CA GLN A 68 -11.60 -17.90 8.77
C GLN A 68 -10.94 -19.22 8.38
N LEU A 69 -10.00 -19.18 7.42
CA LEU A 69 -9.27 -20.37 7.00
C LEU A 69 -8.34 -20.87 8.10
N GLU A 70 -7.67 -19.98 8.83
CA GLU A 70 -6.85 -20.32 9.99
C GLU A 70 -7.67 -21.02 11.08
N LYS A 71 -8.89 -20.53 11.37
CA LYS A 71 -9.79 -21.18 12.32
C LYS A 71 -10.21 -22.58 11.86
N ARG A 72 -10.61 -22.71 10.59
CA ARG A 72 -10.97 -24.01 10.02
C ARG A 72 -9.80 -24.99 10.04
N LEU A 73 -8.59 -24.51 9.78
CA LEU A 73 -7.39 -25.34 9.86
C LEU A 73 -7.15 -25.83 11.29
N ALA A 74 -7.25 -24.94 12.29
CA ALA A 74 -7.09 -25.31 13.70
C ALA A 74 -8.15 -26.34 14.15
N GLU A 75 -9.41 -26.18 13.73
CA GLU A 75 -10.48 -27.15 14.01
C GLU A 75 -10.18 -28.52 13.39
N LEU A 76 -9.69 -28.55 12.15
CA LEU A 76 -9.32 -29.79 11.46
C LEU A 76 -8.08 -30.45 12.06
N GLU A 77 -7.07 -29.67 12.47
CA GLU A 77 -5.88 -30.17 13.15
C GLU A 77 -6.25 -30.83 14.49
N GLN A 78 -7.15 -30.23 15.27
CA GLN A 78 -7.65 -30.79 16.52
C GLN A 78 -8.42 -32.11 16.31
N GLN A 79 -9.17 -32.24 15.23
CA GLN A 79 -9.87 -33.47 14.88
C GLN A 79 -8.92 -34.57 14.40
N LYS A 80 -7.74 -34.21 13.89
CA LYS A 80 -6.76 -35.14 13.31
C LYS A 80 -5.66 -35.56 14.30
N THR A 81 -5.64 -35.03 15.52
CA THR A 81 -4.95 -35.68 16.65
C THR A 81 -5.93 -36.63 17.34
N PRO A 82 -6.08 -37.89 16.89
CA PRO A 82 -6.58 -38.90 17.79
C PRO A 82 -5.56 -39.03 18.91
N SER A 83 -6.08 -39.12 20.13
CA SER A 83 -5.44 -39.82 21.24
C SER A 83 -4.93 -41.18 20.75
N THR A 84 -3.69 -41.24 20.26
CA THR A 84 -2.87 -42.43 20.47
C THR A 84 -2.57 -42.40 21.96
N GLY A 85 -3.24 -43.28 22.71
CA GLY A 85 -3.08 -43.43 24.17
C GLY A 85 -1.60 -43.43 24.52
N ASP A 86 -1.19 -42.71 25.57
CA ASP A 86 -1.48 -43.09 26.94
C ASP A 86 -1.24 -44.60 27.12
N GLU A 87 0.01 -45.00 26.88
CA GLU A 87 0.56 -46.20 27.50
C GLU A 87 0.73 -45.83 28.98
N PRO A 88 -0.06 -46.40 29.90
CA PRO A 88 0.09 -46.11 31.31
C PRO A 88 1.43 -46.68 31.76
N ASP A 89 2.16 -45.89 32.54
CA ASP A 89 3.26 -46.32 33.39
C ASP A 89 2.96 -47.70 34.01
N THR A 90 3.48 -48.78 33.42
CA THR A 90 3.84 -49.96 34.20
C THR A 90 5.25 -49.74 34.66
N ASP A 91 5.34 -49.03 35.78
CA ASP A 91 6.16 -49.37 36.94
C ASP A 91 7.26 -50.38 36.63
N THR A 92 8.50 -49.92 36.70
CA THR A 92 9.66 -50.77 36.95
C THR A 92 9.77 -50.94 38.47
N PRO A 93 9.52 -52.14 39.03
CA PRO A 93 10.14 -52.54 40.28
C PRO A 93 11.34 -53.43 39.99
N ALA A 94 12.41 -53.14 40.72
CA ALA A 94 13.68 -53.83 40.75
C ALA A 94 13.57 -55.34 41.02
N GLU A 95 14.43 -56.12 40.35
CA GLU A 95 15.33 -57.13 40.93
C GLU A 95 16.49 -57.44 39.98
#